data_AF-A0A1I1AL94-F1
#
_entry.id   AF-A0A1I1AL94-F1
#
_cell.length_a   1.000
_cell.length_b   1.000
_cell.length_c   1.000
_cell.angle_alpha   90.00
_cell.angle_beta   90.00
_cell.angle_gamma   90.00
#
_symmetry.space_group_name_H-M   'P 1'
#
loop_
_entity.id
_entity.type
_entity.pdbx_description
1 polymer ?
#
loop_
_entity_poly.entity_id
_entity_poly.type
_entity_poly.pdbx_seq_one_letter_code
_entity_poly.pdbx_strand_id
1 'polypeptide(L)'
;MEEKFTMKLAYFDMVPVIIFGVAFGILGMKLESLLFVFGSVICTLAGLGKVFWKIFIASKEKEISFLYYQFRFLMPIGFFTLIIAVLFTKESLRIQLFQEAFKFPSVFCFAMGIMGMIVMFICAFKIDKHDVKGNWLEQSINTIAQAFFMMGILLL
;
A
#
# COMPACT_ATOMS: atom_id res chain seq x y z
N MET A 1 8.63 -28.88 -2.26
CA MET A 1 7.28 -28.94 -1.67
C MET A 1 6.70 -27.55 -1.78
N GLU A 2 5.72 -27.44 -2.69
CA GLU A 2 5.30 -26.24 -3.40
C GLU A 2 4.77 -25.15 -2.48
N GLU A 3 5.36 -23.96 -2.58
CA GLU A 3 4.68 -22.71 -2.28
C GLU A 3 3.38 -22.66 -3.10
N LYS A 4 2.24 -23.05 -2.53
CA LYS A 4 0.94 -22.76 -3.16
C LYS A 4 0.57 -21.29 -2.95
N PHE A 5 1.45 -20.37 -3.36
CA PHE A 5 1.02 -19.04 -3.77
C PHE A 5 0.11 -19.24 -4.97
N THR A 6 -1.19 -19.32 -4.68
CA THR A 6 -2.19 -19.51 -5.73
C THR A 6 -2.16 -18.26 -6.60
N MET A 7 -2.06 -18.40 -7.93
CA MET A 7 -2.06 -17.25 -8.85
C MET A 7 -3.17 -16.24 -8.52
N LYS A 8 -4.34 -16.73 -8.08
CA LYS A 8 -5.47 -15.92 -7.60
C LYS A 8 -5.11 -14.96 -6.46
N LEU A 9 -4.32 -15.41 -5.50
CA LEU A 9 -3.87 -14.60 -4.36
C LEU A 9 -2.91 -13.50 -4.81
N ALA A 10 -2.02 -13.78 -5.77
CA ALA A 10 -1.11 -12.78 -6.33
C ALA A 10 -1.89 -11.71 -7.12
N TYR A 11 -2.88 -12.09 -7.93
CA TYR A 11 -3.77 -11.13 -8.58
C TYR A 11 -4.57 -10.30 -7.58
N PHE A 12 -5.03 -10.91 -6.48
CA PHE A 12 -5.76 -10.19 -5.44
C PHE A 12 -4.89 -9.14 -4.72
N ASP A 13 -3.61 -9.43 -4.48
CA ASP A 13 -2.62 -8.48 -3.94
C ASP A 13 -2.39 -7.26 -4.86
N MET A 14 -2.73 -7.34 -6.15
CA MET A 14 -2.69 -6.19 -7.06
C MET A 14 -3.72 -5.11 -6.68
N VAL A 15 -4.87 -5.50 -6.15
CA VAL A 15 -5.98 -4.60 -5.83
C VAL A 15 -5.57 -3.52 -4.81
N PRO A 16 -5.04 -3.85 -3.61
CA PRO A 16 -4.63 -2.83 -2.65
C PRO A 16 -3.53 -1.92 -3.20
N VAL A 17 -2.63 -2.44 -4.04
CA VAL A 17 -1.55 -1.65 -4.65
C VAL A 17 -2.10 -0.60 -5.61
N ILE A 18 -3.06 -0.96 -6.47
CA ILE A 18 -3.70 -0.01 -7.38
C ILE A 18 -4.50 1.04 -6.60
N ILE A 19 -5.27 0.60 -5.59
CA ILE A 19 -6.04 1.51 -4.73
C ILE A 19 -5.10 2.52 -4.06
N PHE A 20 -3.99 2.04 -3.47
CA PHE A 20 -2.96 2.89 -2.88
C PHE A 20 -2.42 3.91 -3.89
N GLY A 21 -2.03 3.46 -5.08
CA GLY A 21 -1.45 4.32 -6.09
C GLY A 21 -2.38 5.43 -6.56
N VAL A 22 -3.65 5.09 -6.81
CA VAL A 22 -4.68 6.08 -7.16
C VAL A 22 -4.93 7.04 -6.00
N ALA A 23 -5.14 6.52 -4.79
CA ALA A 23 -5.45 7.33 -3.62
C ALA A 23 -4.32 8.32 -3.28
N PHE A 24 -3.08 7.84 -3.19
CA PHE A 24 -1.94 8.68 -2.87
C PHE A 24 -1.50 9.56 -4.06
N GLY A 25 -1.82 9.17 -5.30
CA GLY A 25 -1.74 10.06 -6.45
C GLY A 25 -2.67 11.27 -6.31
N ILE A 26 -3.95 11.03 -5.98
CA ILE A 26 -4.94 12.09 -5.71
C ILE A 26 -4.50 12.98 -4.54
N LEU A 27 -4.02 12.38 -3.45
CA LEU A 27 -3.50 13.14 -2.31
C LEU A 27 -2.30 14.01 -2.70
N GLY A 28 -1.39 13.49 -3.53
CA GLY A 28 -0.26 14.27 -4.05
C GLY A 28 -0.68 15.48 -4.87
N MET A 29 -1.75 15.34 -5.66
CA MET A 29 -2.36 16.46 -6.40
C MET A 29 -3.00 17.48 -5.43
N LYS A 30 -3.72 17.02 -4.39
CA LYS A 30 -4.29 17.88 -3.34
C LYS A 30 -3.22 18.61 -2.53
N LEU A 31 -2.04 18.01 -2.34
CA LEU A 31 -0.88 18.60 -1.68
C LEU A 31 -0.08 19.54 -2.60
N GLU A 32 -0.45 19.66 -3.89
CA GLU A 32 0.30 20.40 -4.91
C GLU A 32 1.79 20.01 -4.95
N SER A 33 2.12 18.75 -4.64
CA SER A 33 3.49 18.28 -4.42
C SER A 33 3.88 17.21 -5.44
N LEU A 34 4.67 17.62 -6.45
CA LEU A 34 5.25 16.68 -7.43
C LEU A 34 6.13 15.62 -6.75
N LEU A 35 6.81 15.98 -5.66
CA LEU A 35 7.63 15.03 -4.89
C LEU A 35 6.76 13.96 -4.23
N PHE A 36 5.56 14.32 -3.76
CA PHE A 36 4.61 13.36 -3.20
C PHE A 36 4.08 12.41 -4.29
N VAL A 37 3.71 12.96 -5.46
CA VAL A 37 3.27 12.14 -6.60
C VAL A 37 4.39 11.19 -7.05
N PHE A 38 5.64 11.66 -7.07
CA PHE A 38 6.77 10.81 -7.42
C PHE A 38 6.97 9.67 -6.40
N GLY A 39 6.89 9.97 -5.10
CA GLY A 39 6.95 8.97 -4.04
C GLY A 39 5.83 7.92 -4.15
N SER A 40 4.60 8.35 -4.47
CA SER A 40 3.46 7.42 -4.61
C SER A 40 3.62 6.51 -5.84
N VAL A 41 4.14 7.04 -6.95
CA VAL A 41 4.47 6.26 -8.15
C VAL A 41 5.54 5.22 -7.85
N ILE A 42 6.62 5.59 -7.15
CA ILE A 42 7.67 4.64 -6.74
C ILE A 42 7.08 3.51 -5.89
N CYS A 43 6.28 3.83 -4.86
CA CYS A 43 5.63 2.82 -4.03
C CYS A 43 4.72 1.89 -4.84
N THR A 44 3.95 2.45 -5.77
CA THR A 44 3.01 1.69 -6.60
C THR A 44 3.75 0.75 -7.54
N LEU A 45 4.79 1.24 -8.22
CA LEU A 45 5.63 0.41 -9.10
C LEU A 45 6.34 -0.70 -8.33
N ALA A 46 6.82 -0.40 -7.11
CA ALA A 46 7.41 -1.41 -6.23
C ALA A 46 6.39 -2.48 -5.81
N GLY A 47 5.17 -2.07 -5.46
CA GLY A 47 4.06 -2.97 -5.13
C GLY A 47 3.67 -3.86 -6.31
N LEU A 48 3.49 -3.28 -7.49
CA LEU A 48 3.16 -4.03 -8.72
C LEU A 48 4.30 -4.99 -9.10
N GLY A 49 5.55 -4.55 -8.98
CA GLY A 49 6.72 -5.40 -9.18
C GLY A 49 6.74 -6.61 -8.24
N LYS A 50 6.40 -6.42 -6.97
CA LYS A 50 6.24 -7.52 -5.99
C LYS A 50 5.11 -8.47 -6.38
N VAL A 51 3.99 -7.96 -6.87
CA VAL A 51 2.86 -8.76 -7.37
C VAL A 51 3.28 -9.58 -8.60
N PHE A 52 3.92 -8.94 -9.59
CA PHE A 52 4.41 -9.64 -10.78
C PHE A 52 5.42 -10.72 -10.42
N TRP A 53 6.34 -10.45 -9.48
CA TRP A 53 7.27 -11.46 -8.98
C TRP A 53 6.55 -12.69 -8.40
N LYS A 54 5.49 -12.50 -7.59
CA LYS A 54 4.65 -13.61 -7.10
C LYS A 54 4.00 -14.41 -8.23
N ILE A 55 3.50 -13.72 -9.27
CA ILE A 55 2.90 -14.37 -10.44
C ILE A 55 3.95 -15.19 -11.21
N PHE A 56 5.16 -14.65 -11.39
CA PHE A 56 6.25 -15.33 -12.08
C PHE A 56 6.68 -16.62 -11.37
N ILE A 57 6.86 -16.59 -10.04
CA ILE A 57 7.21 -17.78 -9.26
C ILE A 57 6.10 -18.84 -9.38
N ALA A 58 4.84 -18.43 -9.22
CA ALA A 58 3.69 -19.32 -9.35
C ALA A 58 3.52 -19.94 -10.75
N SER A 59 4.07 -19.30 -11.80
CA SER A 59 3.94 -19.77 -13.19
C SER A 59 5.11 -20.61 -13.70
N LYS A 60 6.32 -20.45 -13.13
CA LYS A 60 7.56 -21.01 -13.69
C LYS A 60 8.32 -21.92 -12.74
N GLU A 61 7.91 -22.05 -11.47
CA GLU A 61 8.59 -22.83 -10.41
C GLU A 61 10.11 -22.55 -10.31
N LYS A 62 10.57 -21.39 -10.81
CA LYS A 62 11.96 -20.94 -10.72
C LYS A 62 12.00 -19.67 -9.91
N GLU A 63 12.67 -19.74 -8.77
CA GLU A 63 12.91 -18.59 -7.90
C GLU A 63 13.87 -17.62 -8.58
N ILE A 64 13.35 -16.50 -9.07
CA ILE A 64 14.18 -15.36 -9.47
C ILE A 64 14.31 -14.45 -8.24
N SER A 65 15.23 -14.80 -7.35
CA SER A 65 15.46 -14.07 -6.09
C SER A 65 15.92 -12.63 -6.30
N PHE A 66 16.59 -12.34 -7.42
CA PHE A 66 17.10 -11.00 -7.75
C PHE A 66 16.01 -9.91 -7.84
N LEU A 67 14.86 -10.23 -8.46
CA LEU A 67 13.73 -9.28 -8.58
C LEU A 67 13.15 -8.92 -7.20
N TYR A 68 13.07 -9.90 -6.30
CA TYR A 68 12.53 -9.72 -4.95
C TYR A 68 13.33 -8.71 -4.12
N TYR A 69 14.67 -8.78 -4.20
CA TYR A 69 15.53 -7.88 -3.43
C TYR A 69 15.38 -6.41 -3.88
N GLN A 70 15.22 -6.15 -5.18
CA GLN A 70 15.08 -4.78 -5.68
C GLN A 70 13.77 -4.12 -5.21
N PHE A 71 12.64 -4.81 -5.32
CA PHE A 71 11.34 -4.26 -4.90
C PHE A 71 11.22 -4.10 -3.38
N ARG A 72 11.96 -4.91 -2.60
CA ARG A 72 12.02 -4.80 -1.14
C ARG A 72 12.57 -3.47 -0.66
N PHE A 73 13.55 -2.89 -1.35
CA PHE A 73 14.12 -1.58 -0.99
C PHE A 73 13.36 -0.41 -1.62
N LEU A 74 12.81 -0.60 -2.82
CA LEU A 74 12.13 0.46 -3.55
C LEU A 74 10.87 0.96 -2.83
N MET A 75 10.10 0.07 -2.20
CA MET A 75 8.89 0.45 -1.46
C MET A 75 9.19 1.33 -0.23
N PRO A 76 10.12 0.97 0.69
CA PRO A 76 10.56 1.88 1.75
C PRO A 76 11.06 3.23 1.25
N ILE A 77 11.86 3.26 0.16
CA ILE A 77 12.36 4.51 -0.43
C ILE A 77 11.20 5.41 -0.88
N GLY A 78 10.19 4.84 -1.55
CA GLY A 78 8.99 5.58 -1.92
C GLY A 78 8.25 6.13 -0.71
N PHE A 79 8.09 5.34 0.35
CA PHE A 79 7.44 5.80 1.60
C PHE A 79 8.24 6.91 2.29
N PHE A 80 9.57 6.82 2.35
CA PHE A 80 10.40 7.91 2.88
C PHE A 80 10.24 9.18 2.04
N THR A 81 10.15 9.05 0.72
CA THR A 81 9.92 10.18 -0.18
C THR A 81 8.56 10.83 0.08
N LEU A 82 7.50 10.04 0.32
CA LEU A 82 6.18 10.55 0.71
C LEU A 82 6.25 11.35 2.02
N ILE A 83 6.91 10.83 3.05
CA ILE A 83 7.07 11.51 4.35
C ILE A 83 7.79 12.85 4.16
N ILE A 84 8.92 12.84 3.45
CA ILE A 84 9.69 14.05 3.13
C ILE A 84 8.80 15.03 2.36
N ALA A 85 8.07 14.59 1.35
CA ALA A 85 7.21 15.45 0.55
C ALA A 85 6.14 16.18 1.37
N VAL A 86 5.55 15.55 2.39
CA VAL A 86 4.60 16.20 3.30
C VAL A 86 5.28 17.29 4.13
N LEU A 87 6.51 17.06 4.59
CA LEU A 87 7.27 18.05 5.36
C LEU A 87 7.61 19.29 4.52
N PHE A 88 7.88 19.11 3.23
CA PHE A 88 8.18 20.17 2.27
C PHE A 88 6.94 20.80 1.60
N THR A 89 5.74 20.29 1.88
CA THR A 89 4.49 20.88 1.39
C THR A 89 4.20 22.20 2.11
N LYS A 90 3.57 23.16 1.41
CA LYS A 90 3.13 24.44 1.97
C LYS A 90 2.37 24.21 3.29
N GLU A 91 2.79 24.91 4.34
CA GLU A 91 2.27 24.70 5.70
C GLU A 91 0.76 24.92 5.79
N SER A 92 0.24 25.98 5.16
CA SER A 92 -1.20 26.27 5.13
C SER A 92 -2.01 25.12 4.55
N LEU A 93 -1.56 24.55 3.43
CA LEU A 93 -2.21 23.43 2.76
C LEU A 93 -2.12 22.14 3.59
N ARG A 94 -0.96 21.89 4.21
CA ARG A 94 -0.76 20.76 5.12
C ARG A 94 -1.70 20.83 6.32
N ILE A 95 -1.81 22.00 6.97
CA ILE A 95 -2.71 22.20 8.11
C ILE A 95 -4.16 22.04 7.68
N GLN A 96 -4.55 22.62 6.54
CA GLN A 96 -5.91 22.50 6.01
C GLN A 96 -6.29 21.04 5.77
N LEU A 97 -5.48 20.28 5.03
CA LEU A 97 -5.77 18.86 4.75
C LEU A 97 -5.76 18.02 6.03
N PHE A 98 -4.92 18.35 7.00
CA PHE A 98 -4.94 17.69 8.30
C PHE A 98 -6.25 17.98 9.04
N GLN A 99 -6.71 19.24 9.07
CA GLN A 99 -8.01 19.59 9.66
C GLN A 99 -9.17 18.87 8.98
N GLU A 100 -9.19 18.81 7.64
CA GLU A 100 -10.21 18.04 6.90
C GLU A 100 -10.14 16.54 7.22
N ALA A 101 -8.94 15.98 7.43
CA ALA A 101 -8.77 14.58 7.81
C ALA A 101 -9.40 14.25 9.17
N PHE A 102 -9.48 15.22 10.09
CA PHE A 102 -10.11 15.04 11.42
C PHE A 102 -11.62 15.31 11.45
N LYS A 103 -12.21 15.76 10.34
CA LYS A 103 -13.67 15.94 10.25
C LYS A 103 -14.37 14.64 9.89
N PHE A 104 -15.62 14.50 10.32
CA PHE A 104 -16.48 13.41 9.86
C PHE A 104 -16.93 13.68 8.41
N PRO A 105 -16.88 12.71 7.49
CA PRO A 105 -16.61 11.28 7.70
C PRO A 105 -15.14 10.84 7.55
N SER A 106 -14.25 11.74 7.10
CA SER A 106 -12.83 11.43 6.80
C SER A 106 -12.09 10.77 7.96
N VAL A 107 -12.28 11.27 9.19
CA VAL A 107 -11.64 10.73 10.39
C VAL A 107 -11.98 9.27 10.65
N PHE A 108 -13.23 8.88 10.39
CA PHE A 108 -13.67 7.49 10.53
C PHE A 108 -12.98 6.60 9.49
N CYS A 109 -12.94 7.05 8.23
CA CYS A 109 -12.26 6.33 7.17
C CYS A 109 -10.76 6.14 7.47
N PHE A 110 -10.05 7.20 7.89
CA PHE A 110 -8.64 7.09 8.23
C PHE A 110 -8.40 6.19 9.45
N ALA A 111 -9.25 6.27 10.49
CA ALA A 111 -9.16 5.40 11.65
C ALA A 111 -9.33 3.91 11.28
N MET A 112 -10.30 3.59 10.43
CA MET A 112 -10.51 2.23 9.93
C MET A 112 -9.35 1.74 9.06
N GLY A 113 -8.80 2.61 8.20
CA GLY A 113 -7.59 2.31 7.42
C GLY A 113 -6.38 1.99 8.30
N ILE A 114 -6.10 2.84 9.30
CA ILE A 114 -5.01 2.63 10.27
C ILE A 114 -5.20 1.35 11.06
N MET A 115 -6.42 1.08 11.54
CA MET A 115 -6.75 -0.15 12.24
C MET A 115 -6.45 -1.38 11.36
N GLY A 116 -6.84 -1.35 10.08
CA GLY A 116 -6.49 -2.41 9.13
C GLY A 116 -4.99 -2.63 8.99
N MET A 117 -4.19 -1.55 8.92
CA MET A 117 -2.72 -1.66 8.88
C MET A 117 -2.14 -2.26 10.17
N ILE A 118 -2.68 -1.91 11.34
CA ILE A 118 -2.25 -2.50 12.61
C ILE A 118 -2.56 -4.01 12.64
N VAL A 119 -3.75 -4.40 12.22
CA VAL A 119 -4.12 -5.83 12.14
C VAL A 119 -3.21 -6.56 11.16
N MET A 120 -2.95 -5.99 9.98
CA MET A 120 -2.02 -6.56 9.00
C MET A 120 -0.61 -6.73 9.58
N PHE A 121 -0.10 -5.73 10.32
CA PHE A 121 1.19 -5.82 10.99
C PHE A 121 1.21 -6.96 12.01
N ILE A 122 0.17 -7.11 12.84
CA ILE A 122 0.05 -8.22 13.79
C ILE A 122 0.00 -9.57 13.06
N CYS A 123 -0.78 -9.67 11.98
CA CYS A 123 -0.85 -10.86 11.13
C CYS A 123 0.53 -11.24 10.59
N ALA A 124 1.33 -10.28 10.14
CA ALA A 124 2.67 -10.54 9.59
C ALA A 124 3.65 -11.20 10.59
N PHE A 125 3.44 -11.03 11.91
CA PHE A 125 4.25 -11.70 12.95
C PHE A 125 3.63 -13.00 13.46
N LYS A 126 2.31 -13.17 13.37
CA LYS A 126 1.60 -14.31 13.96
C LYS A 126 1.26 -15.42 12.98
N ILE A 127 1.08 -15.08 11.71
CA ILE A 127 0.66 -16.02 10.66
C ILE A 127 1.91 -16.63 10.04
N ASP A 128 1.94 -17.96 9.96
CA ASP A 128 2.95 -18.66 9.18
C ASP A 128 2.76 -18.31 7.70
N LYS A 129 3.84 -17.89 7.03
CA LYS A 129 3.83 -17.51 5.61
C LYS A 129 3.42 -18.68 4.72
N HIS A 130 3.54 -19.91 5.21
CA HIS A 130 3.10 -21.12 4.52
C HIS A 130 1.59 -21.40 4.66
N ASP A 131 0.88 -20.68 5.53
CA ASP A 131 -0.58 -20.79 5.67
C ASP A 131 -1.31 -19.98 4.59
N VAL A 132 -1.92 -20.70 3.64
CA VAL A 132 -2.72 -20.12 2.55
C VAL A 132 -3.88 -19.28 3.09
N LYS A 133 -4.56 -19.72 4.16
CA LYS A 133 -5.72 -18.99 4.70
C LYS A 133 -5.28 -17.68 5.33
N GLY A 134 -4.20 -17.71 6.09
CA GLY A 134 -3.61 -16.52 6.69
C GLY A 134 -3.14 -15.50 5.65
N ASN A 135 -2.53 -15.95 4.55
CA ASN A 135 -2.13 -15.06 3.47
C ASN A 135 -3.35 -14.38 2.79
N TRP A 136 -4.44 -15.12 2.57
CA TRP A 136 -5.70 -14.54 2.06
C TRP A 136 -6.30 -13.51 3.03
N LEU A 137 -6.26 -13.79 4.33
CA LEU A 137 -6.72 -12.86 5.36
C LEU A 137 -5.88 -11.57 5.35
N GLU A 138 -4.55 -11.67 5.29
CA GLU A 138 -3.66 -10.51 5.24
C GLU A 138 -3.98 -9.61 4.03
N GLN A 139 -4.12 -10.20 2.83
CA GLN A 139 -4.43 -9.41 1.63
C GLN A 139 -5.85 -8.84 1.63
N SER A 140 -6.81 -9.54 2.25
CA SER A 140 -8.18 -9.03 2.40
C SER A 140 -8.21 -7.82 3.32
N ILE A 141 -7.51 -7.89 4.45
CA ILE A 141 -7.38 -6.77 5.39
C ILE A 141 -6.67 -5.60 4.72
N ASN A 142 -5.57 -5.84 3.99
CA ASN A 142 -4.86 -4.80 3.25
C ASN A 142 -5.79 -4.12 2.23
N THR A 143 -6.55 -4.90 1.45
CA THR A 143 -7.52 -4.35 0.47
C THR A 143 -8.55 -3.45 1.13
N ILE A 144 -9.14 -3.90 2.24
CA ILE A 144 -10.13 -3.12 2.99
C ILE A 144 -9.49 -1.85 3.57
N ALA A 145 -8.28 -1.96 4.14
CA ALA A 145 -7.56 -0.81 4.69
C ALA A 145 -7.26 0.24 3.62
N GLN A 146 -6.76 -0.17 2.45
CA GLN A 146 -6.49 0.74 1.33
C GLN A 146 -7.76 1.37 0.79
N ALA A 147 -8.88 0.64 0.72
CA ALA A 147 -10.16 1.21 0.34
C ALA A 147 -10.62 2.30 1.32
N PHE A 148 -10.46 2.07 2.62
CA PHE A 148 -10.75 3.09 3.64
C PHE A 148 -9.82 4.31 3.54
N PHE A 149 -8.52 4.12 3.29
CA PHE A 149 -7.61 5.24 3.01
C PHE A 149 -8.02 6.03 1.77
N MET A 150 -8.39 5.35 0.69
CA MET A 150 -8.87 6.00 -0.53
C MET A 150 -10.12 6.83 -0.25
N MET A 151 -11.11 6.26 0.44
CA MET A 151 -12.31 6.99 0.82
C MET A 151 -11.99 8.20 1.69
N GLY A 152 -11.12 8.04 2.70
CA GLY A 152 -10.66 9.15 3.54
C GLY A 152 -10.04 10.28 2.72
N ILE A 153 -9.17 9.94 1.75
CA ILE A 153 -8.51 10.91 0.86
C ILE A 153 -9.50 11.61 -0.08
N LEU A 154 -10.49 10.88 -0.60
CA LEU A 154 -11.53 11.47 -1.47
C LEU A 154 -12.43 12.46 -0.73
N LEU A 155 -12.55 12.31 0.60
CA LEU A 155 -13.34 13.16 1.49
C LEU A 155 -12.54 14.36 2.04
N LEU A 156 -11.23 14.45 1.78
CA LEU A 156 -10.41 15.65 2.04
C LEU A 156 -10.74 16.76 1.04
#